data_AF-A0AAF1AGD5-F1
#
_entry.id   AF-A0AAF1AGD5-F1
#
_cell.length_a   1.000
_cell.length_b   1.000
_cell.length_c   1.000
_cell.angle_alpha   90.00
_cell.angle_beta   90.00
_cell.angle_gamma   90.00
#
_symmetry.space_group_name_H-M   'P 1'
#
loop_
_entity.id
_entity.type
_entity.pdbx_description
1 polymer ?
#
loop_
_entity_poly.entity_id
_entity_poly.type
_entity_poly.pdbx_seq_one_letter_code
_entity_poly.pdbx_strand_id
1 'polypeptide(L)'
;MLAEYDPIIQEHVINSIQNVLIILLGSAIKSEIIRRVKRAKYFSVILDCTPDVSHQEQMSLILRYVNVSSNPITVEESFLGFFGCYDNGSNMKGKHQGVQKKLLEINSTAFYTP
;
A
#
# COMPACT_ATOMS: atom_id res chain seq x y z
N MET A 1 10.04 -33.66 16.89
CA MET A 1 11.08 -34.56 16.32
C MET A 1 12.22 -33.80 15.61
N LEU A 2 12.04 -32.61 15.02
CA LEU A 2 13.15 -31.77 14.53
C LEU A 2 13.51 -30.58 15.45
N ALA A 3 12.70 -30.30 16.48
CA ALA A 3 12.88 -29.19 17.41
C ALA A 3 13.91 -29.44 18.53
N GLU A 4 14.41 -30.67 18.68
CA GLU A 4 15.30 -31.07 19.79
C GLU A 4 16.80 -30.94 19.48
N TYR A 5 17.18 -30.62 18.24
CA TYR A 5 18.56 -30.85 17.79
C TYR A 5 19.43 -29.61 17.62
N ASP A 6 18.90 -28.39 17.59
CA ASP A 6 19.73 -27.18 17.61
C ASP A 6 18.89 -25.91 17.87
N PRO A 7 19.20 -25.08 18.89
CA PRO A 7 18.54 -23.78 19.08
C PRO A 7 18.70 -22.85 17.86
N ILE A 8 19.78 -22.99 17.08
CA ILE A 8 20.03 -22.21 15.87
C ILE A 8 19.07 -22.62 14.75
N ILE A 9 18.77 -23.92 14.62
CA ILE A 9 17.80 -24.44 13.64
C ILE A 9 16.39 -23.97 14.00
N GLN A 10 16.02 -23.92 15.28
CA GLN A 10 14.72 -23.38 15.70
C GLN A 10 14.59 -21.91 15.29
N GLU A 11 15.54 -21.06 15.65
CA GLU A 11 15.46 -19.62 15.37
C GLU A 11 15.42 -19.34 13.85
N HIS A 12 16.34 -19.93 13.08
CA HIS A 12 16.45 -19.62 11.65
C HIS A 12 15.29 -20.19 10.81
N VAL A 13 14.86 -21.42 11.09
CA VAL A 13 13.78 -22.07 10.33
C VAL A 13 12.42 -21.46 10.68
N ILE A 14 12.17 -21.15 11.96
CA ILE A 14 10.92 -20.50 12.37
C ILE A 14 10.82 -19.09 11.76
N ASN A 15 11.88 -18.28 11.85
CA ASN A 15 11.89 -16.94 11.24
C ASN A 15 11.68 -16.99 9.73
N SER A 16 12.29 -17.98 9.05
CA SER A 16 12.10 -18.17 7.60
C SER A 16 10.66 -18.53 7.26
N ILE A 17 10.03 -19.44 8.01
CA ILE A 17 8.63 -19.82 7.80
C ILE A 17 7.69 -18.65 8.10
N GLN A 18 7.94 -17.91 9.19
CA GLN A 18 7.16 -16.72 9.54
C GLN A 18 7.22 -15.67 8.42
N ASN A 19 8.40 -15.38 7.88
CA ASN A 19 8.57 -14.43 6.79
C ASN A 19 7.83 -14.89 5.52
N VAL A 20 7.90 -16.18 5.18
CA VAL A 20 7.13 -16.74 4.06
C VAL A 20 5.63 -16.55 4.27
N LEU A 21 5.13 -16.85 5.47
CA LEU A 21 3.72 -16.68 5.80
C LEU A 21 3.28 -15.21 5.70
N ILE A 22 4.07 -14.29 6.23
CA ILE A 22 3.82 -12.84 6.16
C ILE A 22 3.76 -12.38 4.70
N ILE A 23 4.68 -12.82 3.85
CA ILE A 23 4.72 -12.47 2.43
C ILE A 23 3.48 -13.00 1.71
N LEU A 24 3.11 -14.27 1.95
CA LEU A 24 1.95 -14.89 1.31
C LEU A 24 0.64 -14.22 1.71
N LEU A 25 0.44 -13.97 3.01
CA LEU A 25 -0.74 -13.28 3.52
C LEU A 25 -0.79 -11.84 3.01
N GLY A 26 0.34 -11.12 3.05
CA GLY A 26 0.44 -9.76 2.52
C GLY A 26 0.08 -9.70 1.03
N SER A 27 0.57 -10.65 0.23
CA SER A 27 0.24 -10.75 -1.19
C SER A 27 -1.24 -11.08 -1.43
N ALA A 28 -1.83 -11.98 -0.64
CA ALA A 28 -3.24 -12.34 -0.74
C ALA A 28 -4.15 -11.15 -0.40
N ILE A 29 -3.87 -10.45 0.72
CA ILE A 29 -4.61 -9.26 1.15
C ILE A 29 -4.47 -8.15 0.10
N LYS A 30 -3.25 -7.87 -0.36
CA LYS A 30 -3.00 -6.87 -1.41
C LYS A 30 -3.80 -7.18 -2.68
N SER A 31 -3.80 -8.44 -3.11
CA SER A 31 -4.55 -8.87 -4.29
C SER A 31 -6.05 -8.67 -4.12
N GLU A 32 -6.58 -8.98 -2.93
CA GLU A 32 -8.00 -8.77 -2.59
C GLU A 32 -8.38 -7.28 -2.57
N ILE A 33 -7.56 -6.42 -1.98
CA ILE A 33 -7.76 -4.96 -1.99
C ILE A 33 -7.80 -4.45 -3.43
N ILE A 34 -6.80 -4.81 -4.26
CA ILE A 34 -6.74 -4.39 -5.66
C ILE A 34 -7.96 -4.90 -6.45
N ARG A 35 -8.41 -6.12 -6.17
CA ARG A 35 -9.62 -6.69 -6.78
C ARG A 35 -10.86 -5.88 -6.44
N ARG A 36 -11.02 -5.45 -5.18
CA ARG A 36 -12.15 -4.61 -4.75
C ARG A 36 -12.12 -3.23 -5.41
N VAL A 37 -10.96 -2.58 -5.41
CA VAL A 37 -10.78 -1.26 -6.04
C VAL A 37 -11.08 -1.31 -7.54
N LYS A 38 -10.60 -2.33 -8.26
CA LYS A 38 -10.90 -2.51 -9.69
C LYS A 38 -12.38 -2.72 -10.01
N ARG A 39 -13.17 -3.22 -9.06
CA ARG A 39 -14.63 -3.39 -9.21
C ARG A 39 -15.40 -2.13 -8.84
N ALA A 40 -14.80 -1.23 -8.07
CA ALA A 40 -15.44 0.00 -7.66
C ALA A 40 -15.56 0.96 -8.86
N LYS A 41 -16.74 1.58 -9.01
CA LYS A 41 -16.95 2.62 -10.02
C LYS A 41 -16.15 3.89 -9.69
N TYR A 42 -15.99 4.18 -8.41
CA TYR A 42 -15.27 5.35 -7.92
C TYR A 42 -14.25 4.92 -6.87
N PHE A 43 -13.03 5.41 -7.02
CA PHE A 43 -11.95 5.26 -6.05
C PHE A 43 -11.06 6.52 -6.07
N SER A 44 -10.33 6.73 -4.99
CA SER A 44 -9.28 7.73 -4.89
C SER A 44 -8.02 7.10 -4.30
N VAL A 45 -6.88 7.69 -4.67
CA VAL A 45 -5.56 7.35 -4.12
C VAL A 45 -5.18 8.50 -3.20
N ILE A 46 -4.94 8.20 -1.92
CA ILE A 46 -4.52 9.15 -0.91
C ILE A 46 -3.05 8.84 -0.59
N LEU A 47 -2.23 9.88 -0.62
CA LEU A 47 -0.81 9.81 -0.34
C LEU A 47 -0.50 10.80 0.78
N ASP A 48 0.05 10.32 1.89
CA ASP A 48 0.37 11.16 3.05
C ASP A 48 1.81 10.92 3.51
N CYS A 49 2.56 11.99 3.75
CA CYS A 49 3.97 11.94 4.14
C CYS A 49 4.11 12.18 5.64
N THR A 50 4.63 11.18 6.35
CA THR A 50 4.91 11.27 7.78
C THR A 50 6.41 11.08 8.03
N PRO A 51 7.08 11.94 8.84
CA PRO A 51 8.46 11.70 9.24
C PRO A 51 8.54 10.45 10.12
N ASP A 52 9.42 9.51 9.79
CA ASP A 52 9.64 8.33 10.64
C ASP A 52 10.58 8.64 11.81
N VAL A 53 10.72 7.67 12.73
CA VAL A 53 11.61 7.77 13.91
C VAL A 53 13.08 8.03 13.57
N SER A 54 13.49 7.81 12.31
CA SER A 54 14.84 8.05 11.80
C SER A 54 14.98 9.38 11.03
N HIS A 55 13.94 10.22 11.02
CA HIS A 55 13.85 11.46 10.24
C HIS A 55 13.85 11.26 8.73
N GLN A 56 13.54 10.05 8.25
CA GLN A 56 13.30 9.80 6.83
C GLN A 56 11.81 9.98 6.53
N GLU A 57 11.51 10.70 5.45
CA GLU A 57 10.12 10.86 5.00
C GLU A 57 9.62 9.52 4.43
N GLN A 58 8.56 8.97 5.03
CA GLN A 58 7.83 7.84 4.47
C GLN A 58 6.47 8.31 3.96
N MET A 59 6.08 7.82 2.78
CA MET A 59 4.80 8.12 2.17
C MET A 59 3.86 6.93 2.32
N SER A 60 2.74 7.12 3.02
CA SER A 60 1.67 6.14 3.11
C SER A 60 0.81 6.17 1.85
N LEU A 61 0.38 5.00 1.39
CA LEU A 61 -0.55 4.84 0.27
C LEU A 61 -1.86 4.24 0.78
N ILE A 62 -2.95 4.99 0.65
CA ILE A 62 -4.30 4.58 1.06
C ILE A 62 -5.20 4.59 -0.17
N LEU A 63 -5.95 3.51 -0.36
CA LEU A 63 -6.98 3.40 -1.40
C LEU A 63 -8.35 3.58 -0.76
N ARG A 64 -9.09 4.61 -1.17
CA ARG A 64 -10.47 4.84 -0.76
C ARG A 64 -11.40 4.50 -1.92
N TYR A 65 -12.40 3.65 -1.72
CA TYR A 65 -13.28 3.18 -2.80
C TYR A 65 -14.71 2.93 -2.33
N VAL A 66 -15.66 3.00 -3.26
CA VAL A 66 -17.06 2.72 -2.98
C VAL A 66 -17.32 1.21 -3.05
N ASN A 67 -17.72 0.61 -1.94
CA ASN A 67 -18.20 -0.77 -1.89
C ASN A 67 -19.71 -0.81 -2.14
N VAL A 68 -20.10 -1.19 -3.35
CA VAL A 68 -21.52 -1.37 -3.74
C VAL A 68 -22.07 -2.75 -3.36
N SER A 69 -21.22 -3.67 -2.89
CA SER A 69 -21.64 -5.01 -2.46
C SER A 69 -22.12 -5.02 -1.00
N SER A 70 -21.81 -3.99 -0.23
CA SER A 70 -22.36 -3.81 1.11
C SER A 70 -23.78 -3.24 1.04
N ASN A 71 -24.62 -3.58 2.01
CA ASN A 71 -25.91 -2.93 2.22
C ASN A 71 -26.00 -2.44 3.67
N PRO A 72 -25.95 -1.12 3.93
CA PRO A 72 -25.93 -0.03 2.95
C PRO A 72 -24.62 0.06 2.17
N ILE A 73 -24.62 0.79 1.05
CA ILE A 73 -23.42 1.12 0.27
C ILE A 73 -22.46 1.90 1.20
N THR A 74 -21.20 1.48 1.25
CA THR A 74 -20.18 2.10 2.12
C THR A 74 -18.99 2.60 1.30
N VAL A 75 -18.26 3.55 1.89
CA VAL A 75 -16.92 3.95 1.43
C VAL A 75 -15.91 3.23 2.31
N GLU A 76 -15.03 2.45 1.71
CA GLU A 76 -13.97 1.71 2.40
C GLU A 76 -12.61 2.34 2.14
N GLU A 77 -11.74 2.27 3.13
CA GLU A 77 -10.33 2.64 3.02
C GLU A 77 -9.45 1.43 3.28
N SER A 78 -8.41 1.28 2.47
CA SER A 78 -7.46 0.18 2.60
C SER A 78 -6.04 0.71 2.47
N PHE A 79 -5.26 0.54 3.54
CA PHE A 79 -3.84 0.85 3.55
C PHE A 79 -3.07 -0.18 2.70
N LEU A 80 -2.26 0.29 1.76
CA LEU A 80 -1.48 -0.57 0.86
C LEU A 80 -0.02 -0.73 1.28
N GLY A 81 0.52 0.22 2.04
CA GLY A 81 1.91 0.21 2.50
C GLY A 81 2.53 1.60 2.53
N PHE A 82 3.76 1.63 3.07
CA PHE A 82 4.64 2.78 3.01
C PHE A 82 5.60 2.64 1.83
N PHE A 83 5.96 3.77 1.24
CA PHE A 83 6.98 3.89 0.21
C PHE A 83 8.03 4.89 0.70
N GLY A 84 9.31 4.58 0.50
CA GLY A 84 10.38 5.53 0.78
C GLY A 84 10.22 6.79 -0.08
N CYS A 85 10.19 7.96 0.55
CA CYS A 85 10.17 9.23 -0.15
C CYS A 85 11.62 9.64 -0.43
N TYR A 86 12.05 9.53 -1.69
CA TYR A 86 13.28 10.18 -2.13
C TYR A 86 12.93 11.65 -2.43
N ASP A 87 13.29 12.51 -1.49
CA ASP A 87 13.30 13.96 -1.58
C ASP A 87 11.97 14.62 -2.02
N ASN A 88 11.26 15.07 -0.99
CA ASN A 88 10.36 16.23 -0.94
C ASN A 88 9.01 16.10 -1.66
N GLY A 89 7.94 16.42 -0.92
CA GLY A 89 6.57 16.65 -1.44
C GLY A 89 6.45 17.58 -2.65
N SER A 90 7.52 18.31 -3.02
CA SER A 90 7.74 18.99 -4.30
C SER A 90 7.50 18.12 -5.53
N ASN A 91 7.70 16.79 -5.43
CA ASN A 91 7.45 15.84 -6.52
C ASN A 91 6.00 15.31 -6.56
N MET A 92 5.11 15.73 -5.65
CA MET A 92 3.71 15.28 -5.64
C MET A 92 2.82 16.13 -6.55
N LYS A 93 3.05 17.45 -6.56
CA LYS A 93 2.28 18.44 -7.31
C LYS A 93 3.13 19.04 -8.43
N GLY A 94 2.71 18.88 -9.68
CA GLY A 94 3.45 19.43 -10.82
C GLY A 94 2.80 19.16 -12.17
N LYS A 95 2.67 20.21 -12.99
CA LYS A 95 2.07 20.12 -14.34
C LYS A 95 2.98 19.41 -15.35
N HIS A 96 4.30 19.45 -15.12
CA HIS A 96 5.31 18.98 -16.08
C HIS A 96 6.13 17.79 -15.58
N GLN A 97 6.14 17.51 -14.26
CA GLN A 97 6.79 16.38 -13.60
C GLN A 97 6.07 16.07 -12.27
N GLY A 98 6.38 14.92 -11.64
CA GLY A 98 5.80 14.51 -10.35
C GLY A 98 4.67 13.48 -10.44
N VAL A 99 4.18 13.05 -9.28
CA VAL A 99 3.17 11.98 -9.14
C VAL A 99 1.86 12.36 -9.82
N GLN A 100 1.40 13.62 -9.68
CA GLN A 100 0.21 14.11 -10.38
C GLN A 100 0.28 13.88 -11.90
N LYS A 101 1.37 14.28 -12.55
CA LYS A 101 1.50 14.14 -14.00
C LYS A 101 1.57 12.67 -14.42
N LYS A 102 2.35 11.84 -13.71
CA LYS A 102 2.43 10.40 -13.99
C LYS A 102 1.06 9.72 -13.89
N LEU A 103 0.25 10.10 -12.90
CA LEU A 103 -1.12 9.59 -12.77
C LEU A 103 -2.03 10.06 -13.92
N LEU A 104 -1.89 11.31 -14.37
CA LEU A 104 -2.64 11.84 -15.52
C LEU A 104 -2.21 11.20 -16.86
N GLU A 105 -0.95 10.83 -17.02
CA GLU A 105 -0.45 10.07 -18.18
C GLU A 105 -1.04 8.65 -18.23
N ILE A 106 -1.23 8.02 -17.07
CA ILE A 106 -1.86 6.70 -16.95
C ILE A 106 -3.39 6.80 -17.11
N ASN A 107 -3.99 7.83 -16.53
CA ASN A 107 -5.43 8.08 -16.57
C ASN A 107 -5.72 9.57 -16.79
N SER A 108 -6.01 9.94 -18.03
CA SER A 108 -6.29 11.32 -18.40
C SER A 108 -7.56 11.90 -17.77
N THR A 109 -8.45 11.05 -17.23
CA THR A 109 -9.66 11.48 -16.51
C THR A 109 -9.45 11.57 -15.01
N ALA A 110 -8.25 11.28 -14.50
CA ALA A 110 -7.96 11.41 -13.09
C ALA A 110 -8.06 12.87 -12.64
N PHE A 111 -8.60 13.07 -11.44
CA PHE A 111 -8.70 14.37 -10.80
C PHE A 111 -7.74 14.43 -9.60
N TYR A 112 -7.03 15.55 -9.46
CA TYR A 112 -6.10 15.78 -8.37
C TYR A 112 -6.64 16.84 -7.41
N THR A 113 -6.68 16.50 -6.12
CA THR A 113 -6.99 17.42 -5.02
C THR A 113 -5.75 17.56 -4.13
N PRO A 114 -5.24 18.78 -3.91
CA PRO A 114 -4.17 19.03 -2.94
C PRO A 114 -4.66 18.87 -1.49
#